data_AF-A0A9W8YCG9-F1
#
_entry.id   AF-A0A9W8YCG9-F1
#
_cell.length_a   1.000
_cell.length_b   1.000
_cell.length_c   1.000
_cell.angle_alpha   90.00
_cell.angle_beta   90.00
_cell.angle_gamma   90.00
#
_symmetry.space_group_name_H-M   'P 1'
#
loop_
_entity.id
_entity.type
_entity.pdbx_description
1 polymer ?
#
loop_
_entity_poly.entity_id
_entity_poly.type
_entity_poly.pdbx_seq_one_letter_code
_entity_poly.pdbx_strand_id
1 'polypeptide(L)'
;MPALQPIFTKAYWVLASIGIAWATFILLLINPTIQRHSLYAHKINTNFWHNVSNPEEFGFAKGQVQPFWLDTADGEKLFCWHVLPLDVYLENEHELVMAATTGEVAEELKGTLGEKLLRRNGESRVVVNFHGNAGHLVQGWRPSTYRSIAGIPQTHLLTCDYRGFGLSTLNNVPHIPTETGLITDAISLVSYIQTDLKHPSTRTVLLGQSLGTAVTAATALYFADPTSANLPKDIVHPDSHAKGKAFEGFAGIVLVAPFRDLPSLLKTYRIGGFLPILRPLLGYPRILNWISAYIIDTWPTLLRLQSLLSHSLSTPHQSLHMTLLHARNDGDISFRESESLFAPLQSLMLAEEGTSATEERRSIHGEERVRRGAFAYKKVEDAKGERTVELEVVRFGGHNEVVGWTQVSLAVRRAFERKSLRPGLDVE
;
A
#
# COMPACT_ATOMS: atom_id res chain seq x y z
N MET A 1 33.18 -24.92 -40.07
CA MET A 1 32.48 -23.92 -39.23
C MET A 1 32.36 -22.48 -39.81
N PRO A 2 32.45 -22.18 -41.13
CA PRO A 2 32.32 -20.80 -41.62
C PRO A 2 30.86 -20.29 -41.73
N ALA A 3 29.88 -21.18 -41.88
CA ALA A 3 28.46 -20.80 -42.02
C ALA A 3 27.83 -20.23 -40.73
N LEU A 4 28.40 -20.54 -39.55
CA LEU A 4 27.91 -20.07 -38.26
C LEU A 4 28.58 -18.77 -37.78
N GLN A 5 29.75 -18.42 -38.34
CA GLN A 5 30.47 -17.19 -38.00
C GLN A 5 29.60 -15.92 -38.11
N PRO A 6 28.86 -15.66 -39.20
CA PRO A 6 28.03 -14.45 -39.30
C PRO A 6 26.89 -14.44 -38.27
N ILE A 7 26.37 -15.61 -37.89
CA ILE A 7 25.33 -15.74 -36.87
C ILE A 7 25.91 -15.39 -35.49
N PHE A 8 27.08 -15.93 -35.15
CA PHE A 8 27.76 -15.62 -33.90
C PHE A 8 28.16 -14.14 -33.80
N THR A 9 28.63 -13.53 -34.89
CA THR A 9 28.97 -12.11 -34.92
C THR A 9 27.72 -11.24 -34.70
N LYS A 10 26.60 -11.56 -35.37
CA LYS A 10 25.32 -10.85 -35.16
C LYS A 10 24.83 -11.02 -33.71
N ALA A 11 24.85 -12.24 -33.20
CA ALA A 11 24.43 -12.53 -31.82
C ALA A 11 25.31 -11.80 -30.79
N TYR A 12 26.63 -11.78 -31.01
CA TYR A 12 27.58 -11.04 -30.17
C TYR A 12 27.24 -9.55 -30.12
N TRP A 13 27.07 -8.90 -31.28
CA TRP A 13 26.78 -7.47 -31.32
C TRP A 13 25.40 -7.12 -30.76
N VAL A 14 24.40 -8.00 -30.93
CA VAL A 14 23.09 -7.83 -30.29
C VAL A 14 23.20 -7.90 -28.77
N LEU A 15 23.86 -8.94 -28.23
CA LEU A 15 24.04 -9.10 -26.79
C LEU A 15 24.91 -7.98 -26.20
N ALA A 16 25.97 -7.57 -26.90
CA ALA A 16 26.82 -6.45 -26.50
C ALA A 16 26.03 -5.14 -26.46
N SER A 17 25.18 -4.89 -27.46
CA SER A 17 24.33 -3.69 -27.49
C SER A 17 23.33 -3.66 -26.33
N ILE A 18 22.69 -4.80 -26.03
CA ILE A 18 21.78 -4.93 -24.87
C ILE A 18 22.56 -4.71 -23.56
N GLY A 19 23.75 -5.30 -23.43
CA GLY A 19 24.60 -5.15 -22.27
C GLY A 19 25.05 -3.70 -22.04
N ILE A 20 25.45 -3.01 -23.11
CA ILE A 20 25.82 -1.59 -23.07
C ILE A 20 24.60 -0.74 -22.67
N ALA A 21 23.44 -0.94 -23.31
CA ALA A 21 22.23 -0.19 -22.99
C ALA A 21 21.80 -0.37 -21.52
N TRP A 22 21.87 -1.61 -21.01
CA TRP A 22 21.59 -1.88 -19.60
C TRP A 22 22.63 -1.24 -18.67
N ALA A 23 23.93 -1.32 -18.99
CA ALA A 23 24.98 -0.69 -18.17
C ALA A 23 24.82 0.84 -18.15
N THR A 24 24.53 1.46 -19.29
CA THR A 24 24.22 2.89 -19.39
C THR A 24 23.00 3.24 -18.55
N PHE A 25 21.92 2.45 -18.61
CA PHE A 25 20.73 2.65 -17.79
C PHE A 25 21.06 2.61 -16.28
N ILE A 26 21.83 1.62 -15.83
CA ILE A 26 22.25 1.52 -14.43
C ILE A 26 23.11 2.72 -14.01
N LEU A 27 24.02 3.19 -14.85
CA LEU A 27 24.82 4.40 -14.57
C LEU A 27 23.95 5.65 -14.49
N LEU A 28 22.93 5.78 -15.33
CA LEU A 28 21.98 6.89 -15.27
C LEU A 28 21.16 6.88 -13.98
N LEU A 29 20.83 5.71 -13.42
CA LEU A 29 20.13 5.57 -12.14
C LEU A 29 20.93 6.01 -10.90
N ILE A 30 22.20 6.37 -11.07
CA ILE A 30 22.99 7.04 -10.03
C ILE A 30 22.56 8.52 -9.90
N ASN A 31 22.02 9.12 -10.97
CA ASN A 31 21.51 10.48 -10.90
C ASN A 31 20.19 10.52 -10.10
N PRO A 32 20.08 11.35 -9.04
CA PRO A 32 18.89 11.44 -8.19
C PRO A 32 17.57 11.65 -8.95
N THR A 33 17.61 12.52 -9.96
CA THR A 33 16.41 12.91 -10.72
C THR A 33 15.93 11.76 -11.58
N ILE A 34 16.85 11.08 -12.27
CA ILE A 34 16.52 9.91 -13.11
C ILE A 34 16.05 8.74 -12.23
N GLN A 35 16.68 8.53 -11.06
CA GLN A 35 16.28 7.51 -10.11
C GLN A 35 14.83 7.71 -9.65
N ARG A 36 14.47 8.93 -9.23
CA ARG A 36 13.10 9.25 -8.78
C ARG A 36 12.07 9.18 -9.90
N HIS A 37 12.40 9.66 -11.10
CA HIS A 37 11.50 9.49 -12.25
C HIS A 37 11.24 8.02 -12.56
N SER A 38 12.27 7.17 -12.44
CA SER A 38 12.16 5.74 -12.68
C SER A 38 11.40 5.00 -11.57
N LEU A 39 11.65 5.36 -10.30
CA LEU A 39 10.99 4.76 -9.15
C LEU A 39 9.49 5.08 -9.13
N TYR A 40 9.16 6.38 -9.18
CA TYR A 40 7.79 6.84 -9.03
C TYR A 40 6.98 6.71 -10.31
N ALA A 41 7.63 6.86 -11.48
CA ALA A 41 6.97 6.82 -12.79
C ALA A 41 5.70 7.71 -12.86
N HIS A 42 5.66 8.79 -12.09
CA HIS A 42 4.48 9.64 -11.85
C HIS A 42 3.99 10.35 -13.13
N LYS A 43 4.88 10.59 -14.10
CA LYS A 43 4.54 11.14 -15.42
C LYS A 43 4.00 10.11 -16.41
N ILE A 44 4.10 8.81 -16.11
CA ILE A 44 3.59 7.73 -16.96
C ILE A 44 2.20 7.36 -16.45
N ASN A 45 1.18 8.02 -17.00
CA ASN A 45 -0.20 7.82 -16.56
C ASN A 45 -1.19 7.89 -17.73
N THR A 46 -2.42 7.42 -17.54
CA THR A 46 -3.44 7.36 -18.60
C THR A 46 -4.41 8.55 -18.64
N ASN A 47 -4.11 9.67 -17.96
CA ASN A 47 -5.02 10.83 -17.87
C ASN A 47 -5.37 11.45 -19.23
N PHE A 48 -4.58 11.19 -20.27
CA PHE A 48 -4.87 11.69 -21.62
C PHE A 48 -6.00 10.92 -22.33
N TRP A 49 -6.41 9.76 -21.82
CA TRP A 49 -7.51 8.95 -22.37
C TRP A 49 -8.76 8.93 -21.49
N HIS A 50 -8.64 9.26 -20.21
CA HIS A 50 -9.69 9.09 -19.22
C HIS A 50 -9.81 10.31 -18.32
N ASN A 51 -11.03 10.64 -17.94
CA ASN A 51 -11.30 11.72 -17.00
C ASN A 51 -11.42 11.17 -15.58
N VAL A 52 -10.35 11.29 -14.79
CA VAL A 52 -10.33 10.81 -13.39
C VAL A 52 -11.30 11.57 -12.45
N SER A 53 -11.85 12.70 -12.90
CA SER A 53 -12.93 13.40 -12.19
C SER A 53 -14.32 12.85 -12.55
N ASN A 54 -14.41 11.88 -13.47
CA ASN A 54 -15.63 11.17 -13.84
C ASN A 54 -15.57 9.70 -13.40
N PRO A 55 -16.03 9.36 -12.17
CA PRO A 55 -15.94 8.00 -11.66
C PRO A 55 -16.71 6.95 -12.47
N GLU A 56 -17.73 7.33 -13.24
CA GLU A 56 -18.53 6.43 -14.07
C GLU A 56 -17.68 5.73 -15.14
N GLU A 57 -16.65 6.41 -15.67
CA GLU A 57 -15.69 5.82 -16.62
C GLU A 57 -14.92 4.63 -16.04
N PHE A 58 -14.83 4.54 -14.72
CA PHE A 58 -14.11 3.50 -14.00
C PHE A 58 -15.03 2.45 -13.39
N GLY A 59 -16.33 2.47 -13.73
CA GLY A 59 -17.30 1.46 -13.31
C GLY A 59 -17.95 1.69 -11.94
N PHE A 60 -18.08 2.96 -11.53
CA PHE A 60 -18.86 3.34 -10.35
C PHE A 60 -20.23 3.88 -10.75
N ALA A 61 -21.21 3.76 -9.85
CA ALA A 61 -22.50 4.39 -10.06
C ALA A 61 -22.42 5.92 -9.90
N LYS A 62 -23.31 6.65 -10.58
CA LYS A 62 -23.35 8.11 -10.51
C LYS A 62 -23.54 8.57 -9.05
N GLY A 63 -22.63 9.42 -8.56
CA GLY A 63 -22.67 9.92 -7.18
C GLY A 63 -22.17 8.94 -6.11
N GLN A 64 -21.75 7.72 -6.49
CA GLN A 64 -21.14 6.78 -5.54
C GLN A 64 -19.76 7.24 -5.06
N VAL A 65 -19.05 7.95 -5.93
CA VAL A 65 -17.70 8.46 -5.67
C VAL A 65 -17.74 9.97 -5.71
N GLN A 66 -17.18 10.60 -4.69
CA GLN A 66 -16.95 12.03 -4.60
C GLN A 66 -15.46 12.32 -4.82
N PRO A 67 -15.05 12.84 -5.99
CA PRO A 67 -13.74 13.46 -6.15
C PRO A 67 -13.64 14.72 -5.28
N PHE A 68 -12.50 14.94 -4.63
CA PHE A 68 -12.24 16.11 -3.81
C PHE A 68 -10.75 16.45 -3.76
N TRP A 69 -10.43 17.69 -3.38
CA TRP A 69 -9.06 18.13 -3.09
C TRP A 69 -8.72 18.01 -1.61
N LEU A 70 -7.48 17.63 -1.32
CA LEU A 70 -6.92 17.64 0.03
C LEU A 70 -5.66 18.48 0.05
N ASP A 71 -5.62 19.49 0.94
CA ASP A 71 -4.40 20.24 1.22
C ASP A 71 -3.48 19.44 2.17
N THR A 72 -2.19 19.34 1.84
CA THR A 72 -1.19 18.72 2.70
C THR A 72 -0.60 19.71 3.69
N ALA A 73 0.02 19.19 4.76
CA ALA A 73 0.69 20.02 5.77
C ALA A 73 1.81 20.91 5.20
N ASP A 74 2.35 20.57 4.03
CA ASP A 74 3.39 21.32 3.33
C ASP A 74 2.90 22.01 2.04
N GLY A 75 1.58 22.18 1.87
CA GLY A 75 1.00 23.04 0.83
C GLY A 75 0.88 22.42 -0.56
N GLU A 76 0.94 21.10 -0.70
CA GLU A 76 0.49 20.41 -1.92
C GLU A 76 -1.03 20.23 -1.91
N LYS A 77 -1.63 20.17 -3.10
CA LYS A 77 -3.03 19.77 -3.30
C LYS A 77 -3.08 18.38 -3.90
N LEU A 78 -3.66 17.44 -3.17
CA LEU A 78 -3.84 16.06 -3.62
C LEU A 78 -5.24 15.87 -4.20
N PHE A 79 -5.30 15.21 -5.35
CA PHE A 79 -6.56 14.76 -5.93
C PHE A 79 -6.98 13.44 -5.27
N CYS A 80 -8.17 13.43 -4.69
CA CYS A 80 -8.64 12.34 -3.87
C CYS A 80 -10.04 11.87 -4.27
N TRP A 81 -10.34 10.61 -3.94
CA TRP A 81 -11.65 10.00 -4.11
C TRP A 81 -12.16 9.51 -2.75
N HIS A 82 -13.41 9.83 -2.45
CA HIS A 82 -14.21 9.18 -1.41
C HIS A 82 -15.24 8.26 -2.07
N VAL A 83 -15.14 6.96 -1.80
CA VAL A 83 -16.03 5.93 -2.37
C VAL A 83 -17.01 5.48 -1.29
N LEU A 84 -18.30 5.60 -1.57
CA LEU A 84 -19.35 5.13 -0.69
C LEU A 84 -19.52 3.60 -0.77
N PRO A 85 -19.76 2.93 0.37
CA PRO A 85 -20.14 1.52 0.35
C PRO A 85 -21.53 1.35 -0.25
N LEU A 86 -21.77 0.17 -0.85
CA LEU A 86 -22.96 -0.08 -1.67
C LEU A 86 -24.27 -0.01 -0.87
N ASP A 87 -24.26 -0.41 0.40
CA ASP A 87 -25.41 -0.32 1.30
C ASP A 87 -25.80 1.15 1.57
N VAL A 88 -24.83 1.99 1.90
CA VAL A 88 -25.05 3.43 2.10
C VAL A 88 -25.46 4.11 0.80
N TYR A 89 -24.86 3.74 -0.33
CA TYR A 89 -25.28 4.27 -1.63
C TYR A 89 -26.74 3.91 -1.93
N LEU A 90 -27.12 2.64 -1.81
CA LEU A 90 -28.46 2.15 -2.12
C LEU A 90 -29.54 2.85 -1.27
N GLU A 91 -29.27 3.07 0.01
CA GLU A 91 -30.19 3.77 0.92
C GLU A 91 -30.40 5.26 0.58
N ASN A 92 -29.45 5.88 -0.12
CA ASN A 92 -29.44 7.34 -0.37
C ASN A 92 -29.30 7.67 -1.88
N GLU A 93 -29.59 6.70 -2.74
CA GLU A 93 -29.29 6.74 -4.18
C GLU A 93 -29.90 7.97 -4.87
N HIS A 94 -31.19 8.23 -4.61
CA HIS A 94 -31.88 9.37 -5.21
C HIS A 94 -31.20 10.71 -4.87
N GLU A 95 -30.82 10.92 -3.61
CA GLU A 95 -30.17 12.17 -3.18
C GLU A 95 -28.77 12.30 -3.80
N LEU A 96 -28.00 11.20 -3.83
CA LEU A 96 -26.66 11.16 -4.41
C LEU A 96 -26.66 11.42 -5.92
N VAL A 97 -27.57 10.79 -6.66
CA VAL A 97 -27.68 10.95 -8.12
C VAL A 97 -28.10 12.36 -8.50
N MET A 98 -28.97 13.00 -7.69
CA MET A 98 -29.44 14.37 -7.91
C MET A 98 -28.40 15.42 -7.52
N ALA A 99 -27.62 15.17 -6.47
CA ALA A 99 -26.56 16.07 -6.03
C ALA A 99 -25.28 15.98 -6.90
N ALA A 100 -25.05 14.84 -7.56
CA ALA A 100 -23.83 14.61 -8.32
C ALA A 100 -23.83 15.30 -9.70
N THR A 101 -22.82 16.13 -9.91
CA THR A 101 -22.45 16.67 -11.23
C THR A 101 -21.25 15.90 -11.79
N THR A 102 -21.39 15.31 -12.97
CA THR A 102 -20.31 14.57 -13.62
C THR A 102 -19.09 15.47 -13.87
N GLY A 103 -17.91 15.03 -13.44
CA GLY A 103 -16.66 15.77 -13.63
C GLY A 103 -16.36 16.83 -12.56
N GLU A 104 -17.29 17.09 -11.63
CA GLU A 104 -17.08 18.03 -10.54
C GLU A 104 -16.14 17.46 -9.48
N VAL A 105 -15.25 18.31 -8.96
CA VAL A 105 -14.31 17.99 -7.89
C VAL A 105 -14.59 18.95 -6.74
N ALA A 106 -14.93 18.42 -5.57
CA ALA A 106 -15.18 19.25 -4.40
C ALA A 106 -13.87 19.90 -3.91
N GLU A 107 -13.93 21.13 -3.41
CA GLU A 107 -12.76 21.82 -2.82
C GLU A 107 -12.22 21.09 -1.59
N GLU A 108 -13.08 20.40 -0.84
CA GLU A 108 -12.72 19.48 0.23
C GLU A 108 -13.83 18.44 0.42
N LEU A 109 -13.55 17.34 1.12
CA LEU A 109 -14.57 16.32 1.40
C LEU A 109 -15.58 16.77 2.46
N LYS A 110 -15.12 17.53 3.46
CA LYS A 110 -15.93 18.03 4.58
C LYS A 110 -17.11 18.86 4.08
N GLY A 111 -18.31 18.56 4.59
CA GLY A 111 -19.54 19.26 4.19
C GLY A 111 -20.22 18.71 2.94
N THR A 112 -19.56 17.84 2.16
CA THR A 112 -20.20 17.10 1.07
C THR A 112 -21.26 16.13 1.59
N LEU A 113 -22.16 15.67 0.71
CA LEU A 113 -23.15 14.65 1.07
C LEU A 113 -22.48 13.33 1.48
N GLY A 114 -21.43 12.91 0.76
CA GLY A 114 -20.67 11.70 1.09
C GLY A 114 -20.09 11.73 2.51
N GLU A 115 -19.54 12.88 2.92
CA GLU A 115 -19.01 13.07 4.27
C GLU A 115 -20.09 13.07 5.36
N LYS A 116 -21.24 13.68 5.10
CA LYS A 116 -22.40 13.63 6.00
C LYS A 116 -22.86 12.19 6.20
N LEU A 117 -22.92 11.39 5.15
CA LEU A 117 -23.27 9.97 5.21
C LEU A 117 -22.24 9.17 6.03
N LEU A 118 -20.94 9.43 5.84
CA LEU A 118 -19.87 8.84 6.64
C LEU A 118 -20.07 9.12 8.15
N ARG A 119 -20.40 10.37 8.52
CA ARG A 119 -20.59 10.75 9.93
C ARG A 119 -21.92 10.29 10.54
N ARG A 120 -22.98 10.23 9.74
CA ARG A 120 -24.34 9.91 10.21
C ARG A 120 -24.38 8.57 10.93
N ASN A 121 -23.59 7.61 10.47
CA ASN A 121 -23.53 6.29 11.06
C ASN A 121 -22.34 6.15 12.05
N GLY A 122 -22.67 5.95 13.32
CA GLY A 122 -21.70 5.73 14.40
C GLY A 122 -20.83 4.48 14.23
N GLU A 123 -21.22 3.56 13.35
CA GLU A 123 -20.52 2.30 13.05
C GLU A 123 -19.72 2.35 11.73
N SER A 124 -19.76 3.47 10.99
CA SER A 124 -19.03 3.62 9.73
C SER A 124 -17.56 3.26 9.84
N ARG A 125 -17.02 2.57 8.86
CA ARG A 125 -15.62 2.17 8.78
C ARG A 125 -14.95 2.90 7.64
N VAL A 126 -13.64 3.11 7.77
CA VAL A 126 -12.84 3.75 6.72
C VAL A 126 -11.69 2.83 6.33
N VAL A 127 -11.47 2.69 5.04
CA VAL A 127 -10.23 2.14 4.46
C VAL A 127 -9.49 3.29 3.79
N VAL A 128 -8.27 3.55 4.22
CA VAL A 128 -7.35 4.47 3.53
C VAL A 128 -6.47 3.64 2.62
N ASN A 129 -6.62 3.83 1.31
CA ASN A 129 -5.86 3.08 0.32
C ASN A 129 -4.70 3.90 -0.27
N PHE A 130 -3.50 3.34 -0.17
CA PHE A 130 -2.25 3.86 -0.72
C PHE A 130 -1.82 3.04 -1.94
N HIS A 131 -1.83 3.68 -3.12
CA HIS A 131 -1.55 3.00 -4.37
C HIS A 131 -0.04 2.77 -4.60
N GLY A 132 0.30 1.87 -5.54
CA GLY A 132 1.68 1.60 -5.95
C GLY A 132 2.32 2.69 -6.80
N ASN A 133 3.50 2.42 -7.36
CA ASN A 133 4.15 3.34 -8.28
C ASN A 133 3.44 3.41 -9.65
N ALA A 134 3.84 4.39 -10.46
CA ALA A 134 3.27 4.74 -11.76
C ALA A 134 1.80 5.17 -11.73
N GLY A 135 1.39 5.87 -12.79
CA GLY A 135 -0.01 6.15 -13.07
C GLY A 135 -0.69 7.18 -12.18
N HIS A 136 -1.97 6.95 -11.93
CA HIS A 136 -2.85 7.74 -11.08
C HIS A 136 -3.79 6.81 -10.29
N LEU A 137 -4.53 7.32 -9.30
CA LEU A 137 -5.30 6.53 -8.33
C LEU A 137 -6.28 5.55 -8.98
N VAL A 138 -6.83 5.87 -10.15
CA VAL A 138 -7.72 4.96 -10.91
C VAL A 138 -7.06 4.11 -12.02
N GLN A 139 -5.73 4.07 -12.11
CA GLN A 139 -5.07 3.37 -13.21
C GLN A 139 -5.06 1.85 -13.03
N GLY A 140 -5.30 1.12 -14.13
CA GLY A 140 -5.22 -0.34 -14.18
C GLY A 140 -6.29 -1.00 -13.31
N TRP A 141 -5.87 -1.84 -12.37
CA TRP A 141 -6.76 -2.65 -11.53
C TRP A 141 -7.23 -1.95 -10.25
N ARG A 142 -6.76 -0.72 -9.97
CA ARG A 142 -7.08 0.03 -8.75
C ARG A 142 -8.61 0.25 -8.56
N PRO A 143 -9.40 0.56 -9.60
CA PRO A 143 -10.87 0.63 -9.48
C PRO A 143 -11.51 -0.68 -9.00
N SER A 144 -10.97 -1.84 -9.37
CA SER A 144 -11.46 -3.14 -8.89
C SER A 144 -11.26 -3.30 -7.38
N THR A 145 -10.12 -2.83 -6.84
CA THR A 145 -9.92 -2.75 -5.39
C THR A 145 -10.99 -1.90 -4.72
N TYR A 146 -11.23 -0.71 -5.24
CA TYR A 146 -12.18 0.23 -4.65
C TYR A 146 -13.61 -0.33 -4.63
N ARG A 147 -14.05 -0.97 -5.73
CA ARG A 147 -15.35 -1.67 -5.76
C ARG A 147 -15.41 -2.85 -4.79
N SER A 148 -14.33 -3.61 -4.68
CA SER A 148 -14.25 -4.76 -3.77
C SER A 148 -14.37 -4.32 -2.31
N ILE A 149 -13.76 -3.19 -1.94
CA ILE A 149 -13.90 -2.58 -0.61
C ILE A 149 -15.29 -1.96 -0.40
N ALA A 150 -15.83 -1.26 -1.41
CA ALA A 150 -17.18 -0.69 -1.34
C ALA A 150 -18.29 -1.77 -1.19
N GLY A 151 -17.99 -3.03 -1.54
CA GLY A 151 -18.86 -4.16 -1.27
C GLY A 151 -18.89 -4.62 0.20
N ILE A 152 -17.98 -4.11 1.05
CA ILE A 152 -17.99 -4.37 2.49
C ILE A 152 -19.00 -3.40 3.14
N PRO A 153 -20.01 -3.89 3.88
CA PRO A 153 -21.02 -3.03 4.50
C PRO A 153 -20.42 -1.90 5.33
N GLN A 154 -21.00 -0.71 5.21
CA GLN A 154 -20.65 0.49 5.99
C GLN A 154 -19.16 0.89 5.90
N THR A 155 -18.43 0.41 4.89
CA THR A 155 -16.99 0.61 4.76
C THR A 155 -16.69 1.59 3.63
N HIS A 156 -16.46 2.84 4.00
CA HIS A 156 -16.04 3.89 3.08
C HIS A 156 -14.58 3.71 2.70
N LEU A 157 -14.21 4.09 1.47
CA LEU A 157 -12.82 4.11 1.04
C LEU A 157 -12.39 5.54 0.71
N LEU A 158 -11.23 5.94 1.21
CA LEU A 158 -10.54 7.17 0.84
C LEU A 158 -9.20 6.83 0.21
N THR A 159 -8.87 7.48 -0.89
CA THR A 159 -7.60 7.29 -1.61
C THR A 159 -7.25 8.57 -2.35
N CYS A 160 -5.96 8.88 -2.46
CA CYS A 160 -5.47 10.06 -3.16
C CYS A 160 -4.34 9.68 -4.10
N ASP A 161 -4.18 10.45 -5.16
CA ASP A 161 -2.92 10.54 -5.90
C ASP A 161 -1.88 11.19 -5.00
N TYR A 162 -0.69 10.60 -4.89
CA TYR A 162 0.45 11.26 -4.27
C TYR A 162 0.82 12.54 -5.03
N ARG A 163 1.54 13.48 -4.39
CA ARG A 163 2.08 14.66 -5.06
C ARG A 163 2.80 14.29 -6.37
N GLY A 164 2.49 15.00 -7.44
CA GLY A 164 3.00 14.76 -8.79
C GLY A 164 2.39 13.59 -9.55
N PHE A 165 1.59 12.73 -8.92
CA PHE A 165 0.81 11.69 -9.60
C PHE A 165 -0.53 12.26 -10.07
N GLY A 166 -1.04 11.73 -11.17
CA GLY A 166 -2.36 12.09 -11.69
C GLY A 166 -2.60 13.59 -11.78
N LEU A 167 -3.58 14.08 -11.02
CA LEU A 167 -3.95 15.50 -10.94
C LEU A 167 -3.36 16.23 -9.72
N SER A 168 -2.68 15.52 -8.82
CA SER A 168 -2.06 16.13 -7.63
C SER A 168 -0.90 17.04 -8.00
N THR A 169 -0.76 18.13 -7.27
CA THR A 169 0.29 19.13 -7.52
C THR A 169 1.68 18.61 -7.17
N LEU A 170 2.70 19.34 -7.62
CA LEU A 170 4.10 19.06 -7.32
C LEU A 170 4.86 20.38 -7.22
N ASN A 171 4.45 21.18 -6.25
CA ASN A 171 4.90 22.55 -6.04
C ASN A 171 6.21 22.60 -5.26
N ASN A 172 6.44 21.65 -4.36
CA ASN A 172 7.58 21.66 -3.45
C ASN A 172 8.87 21.20 -4.16
N VAL A 173 9.98 21.89 -3.86
CA VAL A 173 11.33 21.51 -4.27
C VAL A 173 11.61 20.09 -3.74
N PRO A 174 12.16 19.15 -4.53
CA PRO A 174 12.83 19.34 -5.82
C PRO A 174 11.94 19.23 -7.07
N HIS A 175 10.63 19.47 -6.97
CA HIS A 175 9.65 19.33 -8.06
C HIS A 175 9.62 17.92 -8.66
N ILE A 176 9.82 16.93 -7.79
CA ILE A 176 9.79 15.51 -8.09
C ILE A 176 9.31 14.77 -6.83
N PRO A 177 8.49 13.70 -6.94
CA PRO A 177 8.07 12.96 -5.76
C PRO A 177 9.30 12.41 -5.03
N THR A 178 9.22 12.35 -3.70
CA THR A 178 10.28 11.88 -2.81
C THR A 178 9.68 10.99 -1.73
N GLU A 179 10.53 10.26 -1.01
CA GLU A 179 10.08 9.42 0.10
C GLU A 179 9.39 10.25 1.20
N THR A 180 10.05 11.32 1.67
CA THR A 180 9.46 12.25 2.66
C THR A 180 8.15 12.86 2.16
N GLY A 181 8.08 13.25 0.88
CA GLY A 181 6.89 13.89 0.32
C GLY A 181 5.68 12.95 0.33
N LEU A 182 5.84 11.72 -0.16
CA LEU A 182 4.76 10.73 -0.15
C LEU A 182 4.31 10.35 1.27
N ILE A 183 5.25 10.33 2.23
CA ILE A 183 4.90 10.09 3.64
C ILE A 183 4.10 11.27 4.20
N THR A 184 4.48 12.51 3.87
CA THR A 184 3.77 13.73 4.27
C THR A 184 2.35 13.79 3.69
N ASP A 185 2.18 13.36 2.43
CA ASP A 185 0.86 13.23 1.79
C ASP A 185 -0.05 12.27 2.57
N ALA A 186 0.47 11.09 2.89
CA ALA A 186 -0.28 10.06 3.59
C ALA A 186 -0.64 10.45 5.03
N ILE A 187 0.29 11.09 5.73
CA ILE A 187 0.06 11.65 7.07
C ILE A 187 -1.04 12.71 7.00
N SER A 188 -1.01 13.61 6.01
CA SER A 188 -2.01 14.67 5.85
C SER A 188 -3.41 14.09 5.65
N LEU A 189 -3.56 13.05 4.81
CA LEU A 189 -4.84 12.37 4.60
C LEU A 189 -5.37 11.71 5.88
N VAL A 190 -4.54 10.96 6.60
CA VAL A 190 -4.98 10.26 7.82
C VAL A 190 -5.26 11.27 8.94
N SER A 191 -4.47 12.34 9.05
CA SER A 191 -4.76 13.43 10.00
C SER A 191 -6.08 14.10 9.66
N TYR A 192 -6.34 14.45 8.41
CA TYR A 192 -7.63 15.01 7.98
C TYR A 192 -8.82 14.13 8.35
N ILE A 193 -8.71 12.80 8.16
CA ILE A 193 -9.75 11.84 8.58
C ILE A 193 -10.00 11.90 10.09
N GLN A 194 -8.94 11.94 10.90
CA GLN A 194 -9.05 11.95 12.36
C GLN A 194 -9.49 13.32 12.91
N THR A 195 -8.99 14.41 12.35
CA THR A 195 -9.15 15.77 12.91
C THR A 195 -10.35 16.48 12.31
N ASP A 196 -10.52 16.41 11.01
CA ASP A 196 -11.55 17.18 10.31
C ASP A 196 -12.81 16.36 10.19
N LEU A 197 -12.71 15.13 9.70
CA LEU A 197 -13.85 14.20 9.57
C LEU A 197 -14.26 13.58 10.91
N LYS A 198 -13.43 13.72 11.95
CA LYS A 198 -13.65 13.16 13.31
C LYS A 198 -13.87 11.65 13.31
N HIS A 199 -13.26 10.93 12.37
CA HIS A 199 -13.36 9.48 12.28
C HIS A 199 -12.21 8.80 13.04
N PRO A 200 -12.48 7.83 13.94
CA PRO A 200 -11.44 7.29 14.82
C PRO A 200 -10.52 6.30 14.10
N SER A 201 -9.22 6.32 14.45
CA SER A 201 -8.22 5.36 13.94
C SER A 201 -8.63 3.91 14.21
N THR A 202 -9.33 3.67 15.32
CA THR A 202 -9.80 2.34 15.74
C THR A 202 -10.86 1.72 14.83
N ARG A 203 -11.46 2.50 13.91
CA ARG A 203 -12.34 2.04 12.82
C ARG A 203 -11.74 2.33 11.43
N THR A 204 -10.45 2.60 11.37
CA THR A 204 -9.71 2.90 10.13
C THR A 204 -8.73 1.76 9.83
N VAL A 205 -8.83 1.18 8.63
CA VAL A 205 -7.82 0.26 8.08
C VAL A 205 -6.92 1.01 7.12
N LEU A 206 -5.61 0.80 7.21
CA LEU A 206 -4.65 1.26 6.21
C LEU A 206 -4.35 0.12 5.24
N LEU A 207 -4.58 0.34 3.95
CA LEU A 207 -4.35 -0.62 2.87
C LEU A 207 -3.29 -0.06 1.92
N GLY A 208 -2.21 -0.80 1.68
CA GLY A 208 -1.18 -0.40 0.71
C GLY A 208 -0.87 -1.51 -0.28
N GLN A 209 -0.54 -1.14 -1.52
CA GLN A 209 -0.07 -2.09 -2.54
C GLN A 209 1.28 -1.65 -3.13
N SER A 210 2.21 -2.61 -3.29
CA SER A 210 3.55 -2.34 -3.85
C SER A 210 4.24 -1.17 -3.11
N LEU A 211 4.64 -0.09 -3.78
CA LEU A 211 5.15 1.14 -3.15
C LEU A 211 4.27 1.65 -2.00
N GLY A 212 2.95 1.59 -2.16
CA GLY A 212 1.99 2.00 -1.14
C GLY A 212 2.13 1.22 0.17
N THR A 213 2.69 0.01 0.17
CA THR A 213 2.97 -0.73 1.42
C THR A 213 4.02 -0.04 2.29
N ALA A 214 5.03 0.57 1.68
CA ALA A 214 6.07 1.30 2.38
C ALA A 214 5.55 2.64 2.92
N VAL A 215 4.65 3.29 2.18
CA VAL A 215 3.90 4.47 2.62
C VAL A 215 2.99 4.13 3.80
N THR A 216 2.23 3.03 3.72
CA THR A 216 1.39 2.54 4.80
C THR A 216 2.20 2.27 6.08
N ALA A 217 3.35 1.59 5.96
CA ALA A 217 4.20 1.30 7.10
C ALA A 217 4.72 2.57 7.79
N ALA A 218 5.18 3.56 7.00
CA ALA A 218 5.61 4.85 7.51
C ALA A 218 4.48 5.63 8.19
N THR A 219 3.30 5.65 7.56
CA THR A 219 2.12 6.33 8.10
C THR A 219 1.68 5.69 9.42
N ALA A 220 1.61 4.36 9.47
CA ALA A 220 1.25 3.65 10.69
C ALA A 220 2.25 3.91 11.83
N LEU A 221 3.54 3.87 11.53
CA LEU A 221 4.59 4.20 12.49
C LEU A 221 4.48 5.64 12.98
N TYR A 222 4.23 6.60 12.10
CA TYR A 222 4.11 8.00 12.46
C TYR A 222 3.00 8.29 13.47
N PHE A 223 1.83 7.65 13.34
CA PHE A 223 0.75 7.82 14.31
C PHE A 223 1.02 7.09 15.65
N ALA A 224 1.84 6.04 15.64
CA ALA A 224 2.26 5.35 16.85
C ALA A 224 3.40 6.07 17.59
N ASP A 225 4.46 6.42 16.85
CA ASP A 225 5.67 7.06 17.32
C ASP A 225 6.18 8.04 16.25
N PRO A 226 5.71 9.31 16.27
CA PRO A 226 6.14 10.33 15.31
C PRO A 226 7.63 10.71 15.48
N THR A 227 8.27 10.29 16.57
CA THR A 227 9.68 10.57 16.86
C THR A 227 10.63 9.44 16.45
N SER A 228 10.10 8.37 15.86
CA SER A 228 10.88 7.20 15.47
C SER A 228 12.02 7.56 14.52
N ALA A 229 13.22 7.06 14.79
CA ALA A 229 14.39 7.26 13.94
C ALA A 229 14.26 6.65 12.52
N ASN A 230 13.26 5.78 12.30
CA ASN A 230 12.97 5.16 11.01
C ASN A 230 11.99 5.99 10.14
N LEU A 231 11.63 7.20 10.60
CA LEU A 231 10.91 8.21 9.84
C LEU A 231 11.88 9.28 9.34
N PRO A 232 11.69 9.83 8.13
CA PRO A 232 12.46 10.99 7.68
C PRO A 232 12.34 12.17 8.64
N LYS A 233 13.46 12.85 8.88
CA LYS A 233 13.56 13.96 9.84
C LYS A 233 12.92 15.25 9.35
N ASP A 234 12.70 15.35 8.04
CA ASP A 234 12.19 16.50 7.31
C ASP A 234 10.69 16.38 6.97
N ILE A 235 9.99 15.41 7.59
CA ILE A 235 8.52 15.35 7.50
C ILE A 235 7.92 16.65 8.05
N VAL A 236 6.97 17.21 7.31
CA VAL A 236 6.17 18.34 7.80
C VAL A 236 4.96 17.79 8.54
N HIS A 237 4.85 18.16 9.82
CA HIS A 237 3.80 17.67 10.70
C HIS A 237 2.52 18.52 10.55
N PRO A 238 1.33 17.90 10.45
CA PRO A 238 0.07 18.63 10.51
C PRO A 238 -0.10 19.35 11.86
N ASP A 239 -0.61 20.59 11.83
CA ASP A 239 -0.82 21.45 13.01
C ASP A 239 -1.69 20.81 14.11
N SER A 240 -2.61 19.94 13.68
CA SER A 240 -3.68 19.36 14.49
C SER A 240 -3.35 17.98 15.07
N HIS A 241 -2.08 17.58 15.15
CA HIS A 241 -1.70 16.35 15.84
C HIS A 241 -2.39 16.29 17.20
N ALA A 242 -3.23 15.27 17.41
CA ALA A 242 -4.13 15.18 18.55
C ALA A 242 -3.33 15.16 19.86
N LYS A 243 -3.01 16.35 20.38
CA LYS A 243 -2.32 16.52 21.66
C LYS A 243 -3.30 16.05 22.74
N GLY A 244 -3.04 14.88 23.31
CA GLY A 244 -3.66 14.43 24.56
C GLY A 244 -4.52 13.17 24.51
N LYS A 245 -4.78 12.55 23.34
CA LYS A 245 -5.40 11.21 23.29
C LYS A 245 -4.34 10.17 22.91
N ALA A 246 -4.18 9.15 23.75
CA ALA A 246 -3.30 8.02 23.45
C ALA A 246 -3.77 7.32 22.16
N PHE A 247 -2.84 7.03 21.26
CA PHE A 247 -3.13 6.35 20.01
C PHE A 247 -3.37 4.85 20.29
N GLU A 248 -4.62 4.40 20.11
CA GLU A 248 -5.05 3.03 20.41
C GLU A 248 -4.75 2.02 19.27
N GLY A 249 -4.10 2.48 18.20
CA GLY A 249 -3.88 1.71 16.98
C GLY A 249 -4.91 1.97 15.88
N PHE A 250 -4.63 1.42 14.71
CA PHE A 250 -5.58 1.30 13.59
C PHE A 250 -6.43 0.04 13.76
N ALA A 251 -7.58 -0.05 13.08
CA ALA A 251 -8.34 -1.30 13.02
C ALA A 251 -7.53 -2.43 12.38
N GLY A 252 -6.67 -2.08 11.40
CA GLY A 252 -5.68 -3.00 10.87
C GLY A 252 -4.82 -2.36 9.78
N ILE A 253 -3.75 -3.08 9.42
CA ILE A 253 -2.78 -2.69 8.41
C ILE A 253 -2.68 -3.85 7.40
N VAL A 254 -3.10 -3.61 6.17
CA VAL A 254 -3.09 -4.61 5.11
C VAL A 254 -2.06 -4.21 4.05
N LEU A 255 -1.04 -5.03 3.87
CA LEU A 255 0.07 -4.78 2.94
C LEU A 255 0.04 -5.83 1.83
N VAL A 256 -0.22 -5.40 0.60
CA VAL A 256 -0.34 -6.27 -0.58
C VAL A 256 0.89 -6.14 -1.48
N ALA A 257 1.52 -7.26 -1.81
CA ALA A 257 2.81 -7.32 -2.50
C ALA A 257 3.89 -6.41 -1.86
N PRO A 258 4.12 -6.49 -0.53
CA PRO A 258 5.09 -5.65 0.14
C PRO A 258 6.54 -6.07 -0.15
N PHE A 259 7.46 -5.15 0.13
CA PHE A 259 8.91 -5.37 0.04
C PHE A 259 9.62 -4.81 1.27
N ARG A 260 10.82 -5.33 1.58
CA ARG A 260 11.57 -4.95 2.79
C ARG A 260 12.14 -3.54 2.73
N ASP A 261 12.81 -3.24 1.63
CA ASP A 261 13.42 -1.96 1.30
C ASP A 261 13.76 -1.93 -0.20
N LEU A 262 13.88 -0.75 -0.79
CA LEU A 262 14.15 -0.60 -2.22
C LEU A 262 15.52 -1.17 -2.63
N PRO A 263 16.64 -0.90 -1.92
CA PRO A 263 17.94 -1.51 -2.23
C PRO A 263 17.92 -3.04 -2.29
N SER A 264 17.22 -3.70 -1.36
CA SER A 264 17.05 -5.14 -1.33
C SER A 264 16.12 -5.62 -2.45
N LEU A 265 15.01 -4.92 -2.68
CA LEU A 265 14.05 -5.24 -3.74
C LEU A 265 14.72 -5.21 -5.12
N LEU A 266 15.51 -4.18 -5.44
CA LEU A 266 16.13 -4.02 -6.76
C LEU A 266 17.07 -5.17 -7.16
N LYS A 267 17.55 -5.96 -6.19
CA LYS A 267 18.36 -7.18 -6.42
C LYS A 267 17.56 -8.33 -7.04
N THR A 268 16.25 -8.37 -6.79
CA THR A 268 15.34 -9.43 -7.24
C THR A 268 14.26 -8.94 -8.20
N TYR A 269 13.97 -7.63 -8.19
CA TYR A 269 12.92 -6.98 -8.98
C TYR A 269 13.09 -7.16 -10.49
N ARG A 270 11.95 -7.33 -11.16
CA ARG A 270 11.85 -7.49 -12.61
C ARG A 270 10.78 -6.55 -13.14
N ILE A 271 11.19 -5.61 -13.99
CA ILE A 271 10.24 -4.68 -14.62
C ILE A 271 9.30 -5.50 -15.53
N GLY A 272 8.00 -5.45 -15.23
CA GLY A 272 6.95 -6.21 -15.92
C GLY A 272 7.17 -7.72 -15.89
N GLY A 273 7.93 -8.23 -14.93
CA GLY A 273 8.24 -9.65 -14.77
C GLY A 273 9.33 -10.21 -15.68
N PHE A 274 9.91 -9.39 -16.56
CA PHE A 274 10.89 -9.87 -17.55
C PHE A 274 12.29 -9.31 -17.33
N LEU A 275 12.42 -7.98 -17.22
CA LEU A 275 13.71 -7.28 -17.25
C LEU A 275 14.27 -7.08 -15.83
N PRO A 276 15.31 -7.81 -15.40
CA PRO A 276 15.88 -7.61 -14.08
C PRO A 276 16.70 -6.32 -14.00
N ILE A 277 16.62 -5.60 -12.88
CA ILE A 277 17.39 -4.37 -12.68
C ILE A 277 18.80 -4.70 -12.19
N LEU A 278 18.99 -5.10 -10.93
CA LEU A 278 20.33 -5.35 -10.36
C LEU A 278 20.73 -6.83 -10.31
N ARG A 279 19.84 -7.76 -10.69
CA ARG A 279 20.13 -9.20 -10.67
C ARG A 279 21.41 -9.60 -11.43
N PRO A 280 21.74 -9.02 -12.61
CA PRO A 280 22.99 -9.34 -13.31
C PRO A 280 24.26 -8.99 -12.51
N LEU A 281 24.16 -8.10 -11.53
CA LEU A 281 25.28 -7.67 -10.68
C LEU A 281 25.49 -8.53 -9.43
N LEU A 282 24.67 -9.55 -9.19
CA LEU A 282 24.82 -10.41 -8.00
C LEU A 282 26.19 -11.11 -7.94
N GLY A 283 26.81 -11.40 -9.09
CA GLY A 283 28.16 -11.94 -9.16
C GLY A 283 29.28 -10.92 -8.87
N TYR A 284 28.95 -9.63 -8.78
CA TYR A 284 29.88 -8.52 -8.61
C TYR A 284 29.52 -7.69 -7.36
N PRO A 285 29.67 -8.26 -6.14
CA PRO A 285 29.14 -7.65 -4.91
C PRO A 285 29.70 -6.26 -4.62
N ARG A 286 30.94 -5.95 -5.02
CA ARG A 286 31.53 -4.60 -4.86
C ARG A 286 30.78 -3.55 -5.66
N ILE A 287 30.48 -3.84 -6.93
CA ILE A 287 29.76 -2.93 -7.84
C ILE A 287 28.31 -2.79 -7.35
N LEU A 288 27.68 -3.91 -6.98
CA LEU A 288 26.33 -3.91 -6.45
C LEU A 288 26.21 -3.03 -5.21
N ASN A 289 27.11 -3.21 -4.23
CA ASN A 289 27.11 -2.40 -3.00
C ASN A 289 27.38 -0.93 -3.29
N TRP A 290 28.29 -0.63 -4.22
CA TRP A 290 28.56 0.74 -4.64
C TRP A 290 27.32 1.39 -5.26
N ILE A 291 26.61 0.73 -6.18
CA ILE A 291 25.37 1.26 -6.78
C ILE A 291 24.28 1.40 -5.71
N SER A 292 24.10 0.40 -4.84
CA SER A 292 23.09 0.44 -3.79
C SER A 292 23.30 1.59 -2.81
N ALA A 293 24.54 2.04 -2.58
CA ALA A 293 24.84 3.18 -1.73
C ALA A 293 24.38 4.54 -2.31
N TYR A 294 24.10 4.62 -3.62
CA TYR A 294 23.53 5.82 -4.27
C TYR A 294 22.00 5.78 -4.36
N ILE A 295 21.32 4.80 -3.74
CA ILE A 295 19.87 4.79 -3.66
C ILE A 295 19.43 5.79 -2.58
N ILE A 296 18.63 6.78 -2.98
CA ILE A 296 18.27 7.92 -2.13
C ILE A 296 16.98 7.63 -1.37
N ASP A 297 15.90 7.36 -2.10
CA ASP A 297 14.61 7.00 -1.53
C ASP A 297 14.63 5.49 -1.28
N THR A 298 14.94 5.09 -0.05
CA THR A 298 15.28 3.71 0.32
C THR A 298 14.08 2.90 0.79
N TRP A 299 13.02 3.56 1.26
CA TRP A 299 11.77 2.94 1.72
C TRP A 299 11.99 1.77 2.70
N PRO A 300 12.55 2.00 3.90
CA PRO A 300 12.90 0.95 4.87
C PRO A 300 11.67 0.35 5.58
N THR A 301 10.78 -0.28 4.82
CA THR A 301 9.52 -0.88 5.28
C THR A 301 9.72 -1.84 6.44
N LEU A 302 10.69 -2.76 6.37
CA LEU A 302 10.92 -3.73 7.45
C LEU A 302 11.25 -3.04 8.77
N LEU A 303 12.19 -2.08 8.75
CA LEU A 303 12.60 -1.35 9.95
C LEU A 303 11.42 -0.57 10.54
N ARG A 304 10.57 0.03 9.69
CA ARG A 304 9.38 0.75 10.14
C ARG A 304 8.36 -0.17 10.80
N LEU A 305 8.12 -1.35 10.22
CA LEU A 305 7.20 -2.34 10.79
C LEU A 305 7.75 -2.92 12.11
N GLN A 306 9.07 -3.15 12.20
CA GLN A 306 9.71 -3.57 13.45
C GLN A 306 9.56 -2.49 14.53
N SER A 307 9.84 -1.22 14.22
CA SER A 307 9.64 -0.12 15.18
C SER A 307 8.19 0.02 15.61
N LEU A 308 7.24 -0.10 14.68
CA LEU A 308 5.82 -0.05 14.98
C LEU A 308 5.40 -1.18 15.92
N LEU A 309 5.85 -2.41 15.63
CA LEU A 309 5.56 -3.58 16.46
C LEU A 309 6.23 -3.46 17.84
N SER A 310 7.51 -3.10 17.91
CA SER A 310 8.21 -2.87 19.18
C SER A 310 7.51 -1.80 20.03
N HIS A 311 7.06 -0.71 19.42
CA HIS A 311 6.32 0.33 20.11
C HIS A 311 4.99 -0.21 20.68
N SER A 312 4.20 -0.92 19.87
CA SER A 312 2.95 -1.56 20.32
C SER A 312 3.17 -2.61 21.42
N LEU A 313 4.29 -3.33 21.41
CA LEU A 313 4.67 -4.26 22.47
C LEU A 313 4.99 -3.53 23.78
N SER A 314 5.68 -2.38 23.71
CA SER A 314 6.00 -1.57 24.89
C SER A 314 4.84 -0.72 25.43
N THR A 315 3.80 -0.49 24.63
CA THR A 315 2.66 0.38 24.99
C THR A 315 1.43 -0.44 25.33
N PRO A 316 0.93 -0.39 26.59
CA PRO A 316 -0.31 -1.05 26.99
C PRO A 316 -1.51 -0.58 26.15
N HIS A 317 -2.44 -1.50 25.84
CA HIS A 317 -3.68 -1.23 25.10
C HIS A 317 -3.53 -0.73 23.65
N GLN A 318 -2.31 -0.67 23.10
CA GLN A 318 -2.10 -0.35 21.70
C GLN A 318 -2.18 -1.61 20.84
N SER A 319 -3.38 -1.89 20.32
CA SER A 319 -3.63 -3.00 19.40
C SER A 319 -2.87 -2.83 18.08
N LEU A 320 -2.39 -3.93 17.51
CA LEU A 320 -1.72 -3.95 16.21
C LEU A 320 -2.10 -5.20 15.43
N HIS A 321 -2.76 -5.02 14.30
CA HIS A 321 -3.15 -6.11 13.42
C HIS A 321 -2.57 -5.86 12.04
N MET A 322 -1.67 -6.74 11.61
CA MET A 322 -0.98 -6.63 10.32
C MET A 322 -1.22 -7.87 9.48
N THR A 323 -1.63 -7.67 8.22
CA THR A 323 -1.76 -8.74 7.24
C THR A 323 -0.87 -8.44 6.04
N LEU A 324 0.08 -9.32 5.77
CA LEU A 324 0.91 -9.34 4.58
C LEU A 324 0.27 -10.29 3.57
N LEU A 325 -0.10 -9.81 2.40
CA LEU A 325 -0.71 -10.61 1.35
C LEU A 325 0.13 -10.56 0.08
N HIS A 326 0.34 -11.70 -0.57
CA HIS A 326 1.15 -11.75 -1.80
C HIS A 326 0.68 -12.84 -2.76
N ALA A 327 0.67 -12.55 -4.06
CA ALA A 327 0.47 -13.57 -5.08
C ALA A 327 1.75 -14.37 -5.34
N ARG A 328 1.64 -15.70 -5.35
CA ARG A 328 2.76 -16.60 -5.67
C ARG A 328 3.25 -16.43 -7.10
N ASN A 329 2.37 -16.07 -8.03
CA ASN A 329 2.68 -15.80 -9.42
C ASN A 329 2.96 -14.31 -9.69
N ASP A 330 3.23 -13.51 -8.66
CA ASP A 330 3.74 -12.15 -8.85
C ASP A 330 5.09 -12.22 -9.61
N GLY A 331 5.07 -11.63 -10.82
CA GLY A 331 6.22 -11.62 -11.72
C GLY A 331 7.22 -10.50 -11.38
N ASP A 332 6.74 -9.43 -10.74
CA ASP A 332 7.48 -8.18 -10.55
C ASP A 332 8.22 -8.22 -9.21
N ILE A 333 7.49 -8.53 -8.14
CA ILE A 333 8.00 -8.68 -6.77
C ILE A 333 7.79 -10.14 -6.36
N SER A 334 8.84 -10.80 -5.87
CA SER A 334 8.68 -12.18 -5.39
C SER A 334 7.93 -12.21 -4.06
N PHE A 335 7.00 -13.16 -3.90
CA PHE A 335 6.34 -13.42 -2.61
C PHE A 335 7.31 -13.68 -1.43
N ARG A 336 8.56 -14.05 -1.74
CA ARG A 336 9.64 -14.18 -0.75
C ARG A 336 9.95 -12.89 -0.01
N GLU A 337 9.64 -11.73 -0.60
CA GLU A 337 9.77 -10.45 0.10
C GLU A 337 8.78 -10.36 1.27
N SER A 338 7.54 -10.84 1.11
CA SER A 338 6.61 -10.95 2.24
C SER A 338 7.06 -11.97 3.29
N GLU A 339 7.63 -13.11 2.89
CA GLU A 339 8.23 -14.06 3.84
C GLU A 339 9.39 -13.43 4.63
N SER A 340 10.22 -12.64 3.94
CA SER A 340 11.37 -11.95 4.53
C SER A 340 11.00 -10.75 5.40
N LEU A 341 9.79 -10.22 5.22
CA LEU A 341 9.16 -9.26 6.15
C LEU A 341 8.55 -9.96 7.37
N PHE A 342 7.85 -11.06 7.14
CA PHE A 342 7.14 -11.79 8.20
C PHE A 342 8.09 -12.39 9.23
N ALA A 343 9.17 -13.06 8.79
CA ALA A 343 10.03 -13.82 9.68
C ALA A 343 10.65 -12.97 10.82
N PRO A 344 11.24 -11.78 10.56
CA PRO A 344 11.74 -10.93 11.64
C PRO A 344 10.64 -10.38 12.57
N LEU A 345 9.44 -10.09 12.04
CA LEU A 345 8.31 -9.64 12.86
C LEU A 345 7.80 -10.77 13.77
N GLN A 346 7.73 -11.99 13.24
CA GLN A 346 7.42 -13.19 14.03
C GLN A 346 8.45 -13.43 15.13
N SER A 347 9.74 -13.35 14.81
CA SER A 347 10.80 -13.49 15.83
C SER A 347 10.68 -12.45 16.93
N LEU A 348 10.31 -11.21 16.60
CA LEU A 348 10.12 -10.15 17.59
C LEU A 348 8.93 -10.46 18.53
N MET A 349 7.81 -10.94 18.00
CA MET A 349 6.65 -11.31 18.84
C MET A 349 6.90 -12.55 19.70
N LEU A 350 7.60 -13.56 19.18
CA LEU A 350 7.90 -14.79 19.91
C LEU A 350 8.89 -14.59 21.07
N ALA A 351 9.50 -13.42 21.19
CA ALA A 351 10.30 -13.05 22.35
C ALA A 351 9.41 -12.75 23.59
N GLU A 352 8.13 -12.47 23.40
CA GLU A 352 7.16 -12.24 24.48
C GLU A 352 6.54 -13.55 24.99
N GLU A 353 6.32 -13.62 26.30
CA GLU A 353 5.66 -14.77 26.92
C GLU A 353 4.19 -14.88 26.48
N GLY A 354 3.74 -16.10 26.16
CA GLY A 354 2.36 -16.38 25.77
C GLY A 354 2.04 -16.12 24.30
N THR A 355 3.01 -15.71 23.48
CA THR A 355 2.84 -15.63 22.02
C THR A 355 2.77 -17.03 21.40
N SER A 356 1.86 -17.21 20.44
CA SER A 356 1.74 -18.44 19.65
C SER A 356 1.99 -18.17 18.16
N ALA A 357 2.49 -19.18 17.45
CA ALA A 357 2.65 -19.12 16.00
C ALA A 357 2.00 -20.34 15.34
N THR A 358 1.29 -20.10 14.24
CA THR A 358 0.65 -21.14 13.44
C THR A 358 1.12 -21.03 11.99
N GLU A 359 1.33 -22.18 11.36
CA GLU A 359 1.64 -22.29 9.94
C GLU A 359 0.72 -23.33 9.31
N GLU A 360 -0.11 -22.88 8.37
CA GLU A 360 -1.06 -23.70 7.65
C GLU A 360 -0.70 -23.72 6.17
N ARG A 361 -0.68 -24.92 5.60
CA ARG A 361 -0.59 -25.11 4.16
C ARG A 361 -1.99 -25.25 3.58
N ARG A 362 -2.58 -24.11 3.19
CA ARG A 362 -3.93 -24.08 2.61
C ARG A 362 -3.87 -24.59 1.18
N SER A 363 -4.72 -25.55 0.83
CA SER A 363 -4.90 -26.05 -0.54
C SER A 363 -6.37 -25.87 -0.91
N ILE A 364 -6.66 -25.51 -2.17
CA ILE A 364 -8.03 -25.49 -2.70
C ILE A 364 -8.64 -26.92 -2.68
N HIS A 365 -7.83 -27.97 -2.57
CA HIS A 365 -8.25 -29.37 -2.59
C HIS A 365 -8.21 -30.08 -1.24
N GLY A 366 -8.26 -29.34 -0.12
CA GLY A 366 -8.20 -29.93 1.23
C GLY A 366 -6.79 -30.40 1.64
N GLU A 367 -6.68 -30.86 2.89
CA GLU A 367 -5.40 -31.13 3.58
C GLU A 367 -4.60 -32.31 2.96
N GLU A 368 -5.23 -33.23 2.22
CA GLU A 368 -4.57 -34.47 1.77
C GLU A 368 -3.64 -34.31 0.55
N ARG A 369 -3.71 -33.21 -0.22
CA ARG A 369 -2.92 -33.06 -1.47
C ARG A 369 -1.94 -31.88 -1.47
N VAL A 370 -1.18 -31.72 -0.38
CA VAL A 370 -0.21 -30.63 -0.16
C VAL A 370 1.07 -30.74 -1.02
N ARG A 371 1.23 -31.75 -1.88
CA ARG A 371 2.52 -32.02 -2.54
C ARG A 371 2.91 -31.07 -3.68
N ARG A 372 1.97 -30.40 -4.37
CA ARG A 372 2.28 -29.49 -5.50
C ARG A 372 1.22 -28.39 -5.69
N GLY A 373 1.12 -27.46 -4.76
CA GLY A 373 0.21 -26.31 -4.91
C GLY A 373 -0.24 -25.61 -3.63
N ALA A 374 0.27 -26.00 -2.47
CA ALA A 374 -0.12 -25.40 -1.20
C ALA A 374 0.26 -23.91 -1.12
N PHE A 375 -0.70 -23.12 -0.66
CA PHE A 375 -0.58 -21.74 -0.21
C PHE A 375 -0.04 -21.73 1.21
N ALA A 376 0.74 -20.71 1.53
CA ALA A 376 1.26 -20.53 2.87
C ALA A 376 0.37 -19.51 3.58
N TYR A 377 -0.23 -19.93 4.69
CA TYR A 377 -0.77 -19.02 5.68
C TYR A 377 0.07 -19.16 6.94
N LYS A 378 0.58 -18.04 7.44
CA LYS A 378 1.32 -17.99 8.70
C LYS A 378 0.71 -16.92 9.58
N LYS A 379 0.65 -17.17 10.88
CA LYS A 379 0.15 -16.21 11.86
C LYS A 379 1.01 -16.29 13.11
N VAL A 380 1.24 -15.14 13.72
CA VAL A 380 1.79 -15.01 15.06
C VAL A 380 0.87 -14.07 15.83
N GLU A 381 0.54 -14.44 17.06
CA GLU A 381 -0.38 -13.67 17.90
C GLU A 381 0.01 -13.72 19.37
N ASP A 382 -0.18 -12.60 20.06
CA ASP A 382 -0.06 -12.56 21.52
C ASP A 382 -1.22 -13.31 22.19
N ALA A 383 -1.06 -13.64 23.47
CA ALA A 383 -2.04 -14.44 24.21
C ALA A 383 -3.45 -13.83 24.24
N LYS A 384 -3.56 -12.51 24.05
CA LYS A 384 -4.83 -11.76 24.09
C LYS A 384 -5.43 -11.52 22.71
N GLY A 385 -4.71 -11.83 21.63
CA GLY A 385 -5.07 -11.49 20.27
C GLY A 385 -5.05 -9.98 19.97
N GLU A 386 -4.49 -9.15 20.87
CA GLU A 386 -4.39 -7.69 20.70
C GLU A 386 -3.34 -7.33 19.64
N ARG A 387 -2.33 -8.19 19.48
CA ARG A 387 -1.24 -8.04 18.52
C ARG A 387 -1.17 -9.26 17.64
N THR A 388 -1.28 -9.06 16.33
CA THR A 388 -1.27 -10.13 15.34
C THR A 388 -0.52 -9.71 14.09
N VAL A 389 0.34 -10.61 13.59
CA VAL A 389 0.96 -10.49 12.26
C VAL A 389 0.62 -11.75 11.47
N GLU A 390 0.11 -11.55 10.26
CA GLU A 390 -0.32 -12.62 9.36
C GLU A 390 0.39 -12.50 8.01
N LEU A 391 0.68 -13.65 7.41
CA LEU A 391 1.18 -13.77 6.05
C LEU A 391 0.27 -14.72 5.27
N GLU A 392 -0.31 -14.24 4.18
CA GLU A 392 -1.11 -15.03 3.25
C GLU A 392 -0.51 -14.97 1.84
N VAL A 393 -0.03 -16.12 1.34
CA VAL A 393 0.49 -16.26 -0.03
C VAL A 393 -0.53 -16.98 -0.91
N VAL A 394 -1.26 -16.22 -1.72
CA VAL A 394 -2.29 -16.74 -2.64
C VAL A 394 -1.68 -17.27 -3.94
N ARG A 395 -2.42 -18.06 -4.72
CA ARG A 395 -1.87 -18.67 -5.96
C ARG A 395 -1.60 -17.68 -7.07
N PHE A 396 -2.56 -16.79 -7.26
CA PHE A 396 -2.80 -16.07 -8.50
C PHE A 396 -3.08 -14.60 -8.18
N GLY A 397 -3.23 -13.79 -9.24
CA GLY A 397 -3.48 -12.35 -9.16
C GLY A 397 -2.28 -11.51 -9.59
N GLY A 398 -1.09 -12.10 -9.70
CA GLY A 398 0.11 -11.39 -10.12
C GLY A 398 0.39 -10.15 -9.25
N HIS A 399 1.14 -9.19 -9.78
CA HIS A 399 1.49 -7.98 -9.03
C HIS A 399 0.33 -6.99 -8.84
N ASN A 400 -0.46 -6.82 -9.90
CA ASN A 400 -1.40 -5.70 -9.99
C ASN A 400 -2.86 -6.10 -9.75
N GLU A 401 -3.27 -7.34 -10.04
CA GLU A 401 -4.67 -7.75 -9.96
C GLU A 401 -5.04 -8.22 -8.54
N VAL A 402 -4.10 -8.84 -7.83
CA VAL A 402 -4.32 -9.47 -6.52
C VAL A 402 -4.90 -8.50 -5.47
N VAL A 403 -4.62 -7.20 -5.57
CA VAL A 403 -5.15 -6.19 -4.65
C VAL A 403 -6.67 -6.00 -4.79
N GLY A 404 -7.25 -6.36 -5.93
CA GLY A 404 -8.70 -6.34 -6.15
C GLY A 404 -9.44 -7.60 -5.71
N TRP A 405 -8.70 -8.62 -5.26
CA TRP A 405 -9.27 -9.95 -5.03
C TRP A 405 -9.90 -10.10 -3.64
N THR A 406 -10.79 -11.08 -3.51
CA THR A 406 -11.58 -11.34 -2.29
C THR A 406 -10.72 -11.54 -1.04
N GLN A 407 -9.52 -12.08 -1.15
CA GLN A 407 -8.62 -12.27 -0.01
C GLN A 407 -8.23 -10.94 0.64
N VAL A 408 -8.10 -9.87 -0.13
CA VAL A 408 -7.84 -8.52 0.42
C VAL A 408 -9.07 -8.01 1.14
N SER A 409 -10.27 -8.13 0.56
CA SER A 409 -11.52 -7.74 1.22
C SER A 409 -11.80 -8.54 2.49
N LEU A 410 -11.42 -9.83 2.51
CA LEU A 410 -11.47 -10.66 3.72
C LEU A 410 -10.47 -10.18 4.78
N ALA A 411 -9.24 -9.82 4.40
CA ALA A 411 -8.27 -9.25 5.33
C ALA A 411 -8.77 -7.92 5.94
N VAL A 412 -9.33 -7.04 5.12
CA VAL A 412 -9.94 -5.78 5.57
C VAL A 412 -11.13 -6.05 6.50
N ARG A 413 -12.02 -6.97 6.16
CA ARG A 413 -13.18 -7.31 7.00
C ARG A 413 -12.77 -7.89 8.35
N ARG A 414 -11.80 -8.81 8.37
CA ARG A 414 -11.24 -9.39 9.61
C ARG A 414 -10.63 -8.32 10.51
N ALA A 415 -9.98 -7.31 9.95
CA ALA A 415 -9.42 -6.20 10.72
C ALA A 415 -10.51 -5.43 11.51
N PHE A 416 -11.72 -5.30 10.98
CA PHE A 416 -12.84 -4.67 11.70
C PHE A 416 -13.52 -5.60 12.72
N GLU A 417 -13.53 -6.91 12.48
CA GLU A 417 -14.20 -7.89 13.36
C GLU A 417 -13.41 -8.19 14.64
N ARG A 418 -12.07 -8.04 14.64
CA ARG A 418 -11.22 -8.38 15.80
C ARG A 418 -11.51 -7.58 17.07
N LYS A 419 -12.16 -6.42 16.97
CA LYS A 419 -12.61 -5.65 18.15
C LYS A 419 -13.91 -6.14 18.77
N SER A 420 -14.62 -7.10 18.15
CA SER A 420 -15.92 -7.58 18.63
C SER A 420 -15.90 -8.90 19.39
N LEU A 421 -14.75 -9.36 19.90
CA LEU A 421 -14.73 -10.47 20.84
C LEU A 421 -15.33 -10.03 22.19
N ARG A 422 -16.66 -9.92 22.23
CA ARG A 422 -17.39 -10.15 23.47
C ARG A 422 -17.16 -11.61 23.84
N PRO A 423 -16.71 -11.94 25.06
CA PRO A 423 -16.76 -13.30 25.54
C PRO A 423 -18.24 -13.69 25.61
N GLY A 424 -18.67 -14.59 24.74
CA GLY A 424 -20.06 -15.03 24.71
C GLY A 424 -20.50 -15.43 23.32
N LEU A 425 -20.13 -16.64 22.92
CA LEU A 425 -21.11 -17.62 22.48
C LEU A 425 -20.45 -18.99 22.61
N ASP A 426 -20.76 -19.62 23.74
CA ASP A 426 -20.80 -21.07 23.87
C ASP A 426 -21.53 -21.63 22.65
N VAL A 427 -20.86 -22.54 21.97
CA VAL A 427 -21.47 -23.39 20.95
C VAL A 427 -22.06 -24.56 21.72
N GLU A 428 -23.39 -24.63 21.79
CA GLU A 428 -24.09 -25.92 21.82
C GLU A 428 -24.25 -26.44 20.39
#